data_AF-A0A081DAD2-F1
#
_entry.id   AF-A0A081DAD2-F1
#
_cell.length_a   1.000
_cell.length_b   1.000
_cell.length_c   1.000
_cell.angle_alpha   90.00
_cell.angle_beta   90.00
_cell.angle_gamma   90.00
#
_symmetry.space_group_name_H-M   'P 1'
#
loop_
_entity.id
_entity.type
_entity.pdbx_description
1 polymer ?
#
loop_
_entity_poly.entity_id
_entity_poly.type
_entity_poly.pdbx_seq_one_letter_code
_entity_poly.pdbx_strand_id
1 'polypeptide(L)'
;MFLLKRSEFRASFIPKLAVIGLGLIMAWGFTSLVTNGLIDKRYANEDAAGRAKDDLSTGRTELISIELEAFFENPIAGIGAGQVKYYRAKKDGIIAASHNETSRLLSEHGAIGIFSLLVLIFTPLFFRLFHRGNIYFYAFLIFWIATINHSAMRIAAPAFFYGMALLYVRPVKIKKKISTVNSTDNALLA
;
A
#
# COMPACT_ATOMS: atom_id res chain seq x y z
N MET A 1 -4.12 -23.20 4.54
CA MET A 1 -5.46 -23.81 4.70
C MET A 1 -5.51 -24.73 5.92
N PHE A 2 -5.16 -24.23 7.11
CA PHE A 2 -5.14 -24.99 8.38
C PHE A 2 -5.93 -24.28 9.49
N LEU A 3 -6.04 -22.95 9.40
CA LEU A 3 -6.79 -22.10 10.34
C LEU A 3 -8.32 -22.29 10.27
N LEU A 4 -8.87 -22.67 9.12
CA LEU A 4 -10.32 -22.89 8.94
C LEU A 4 -10.83 -24.22 9.53
N LYS A 5 -9.97 -25.09 10.06
CA LYS A 5 -10.38 -26.41 10.57
C LYS A 5 -10.81 -26.38 12.06
N ARG A 6 -10.59 -25.28 12.77
CA ARG A 6 -10.98 -25.10 14.18
C ARG A 6 -12.43 -24.61 14.26
N SER A 7 -13.34 -25.41 14.82
CA SER A 7 -14.79 -25.16 14.86
C SER A 7 -15.15 -23.81 15.51
N GLU A 8 -14.46 -23.45 16.59
CA GLU A 8 -14.71 -22.20 17.32
C GLU A 8 -14.28 -20.95 16.54
N PHE A 9 -13.24 -21.07 15.71
CA PHE A 9 -12.82 -19.97 14.84
C PHE A 9 -13.86 -19.72 13.75
N ARG A 10 -14.42 -20.77 13.14
CA ARG A 10 -15.50 -20.65 12.15
C ARG A 10 -16.76 -20.00 12.74
N ALA A 11 -17.18 -20.42 13.93
CA ALA A 11 -18.39 -19.92 14.59
C ALA A 11 -18.34 -18.41 14.89
N SER A 12 -17.16 -17.87 15.23
CA SER A 12 -17.00 -16.43 15.49
C SER A 12 -16.69 -15.59 14.24
N PHE A 13 -15.97 -16.16 13.26
CA PHE A 13 -15.43 -15.39 12.14
C PHE A 13 -16.36 -15.35 10.91
N ILE A 14 -17.10 -16.43 10.65
CA ILE A 14 -18.09 -16.49 9.56
C ILE A 14 -19.17 -15.42 9.68
N PRO A 15 -19.85 -15.22 10.83
CA PRO A 15 -20.87 -14.18 10.93
C PRO A 15 -20.30 -12.77 10.73
N LYS A 16 -19.06 -12.50 11.16
CA LYS A 16 -18.40 -11.20 10.93
C LYS A 16 -18.14 -10.95 9.45
N LEU A 17 -17.61 -11.95 8.75
CA LEU A 17 -17.42 -11.87 7.29
C LEU A 17 -18.76 -11.74 6.56
N ALA A 18 -19.80 -12.41 7.02
CA ALA A 18 -21.15 -12.30 6.46
C ALA A 18 -21.72 -10.88 6.62
N VAL A 19 -21.57 -10.26 7.80
CA VAL A 19 -21.98 -8.87 8.03
C VAL A 19 -21.21 -7.90 7.14
N ILE A 20 -19.89 -8.07 7.01
CA ILE A 20 -19.07 -7.25 6.10
C ILE A 20 -19.53 -7.43 4.64
N GLY A 21 -19.73 -8.68 4.20
CA GLY A 21 -20.20 -8.99 2.85
C GLY A 21 -21.57 -8.40 2.55
N LEU A 22 -22.52 -8.52 3.48
CA LEU A 22 -23.84 -7.92 3.38
C LEU A 22 -23.75 -6.39 3.28
N GLY A 23 -22.91 -5.76 4.11
CA GLY A 23 -22.65 -4.33 4.06
C GLY A 23 -22.12 -3.88 2.69
N LEU A 24 -21.18 -4.63 2.10
CA LEU A 24 -20.63 -4.34 0.77
C LEU A 24 -21.70 -4.47 -0.33
N ILE A 25 -22.54 -5.50 -0.28
CA ILE A 25 -23.64 -5.69 -1.25
C ILE A 25 -24.66 -4.55 -1.13
N MET A 26 -25.05 -4.18 0.08
CA MET A 26 -25.98 -3.06 0.31
C MET A 26 -25.38 -1.74 -0.17
N ALA A 27 -24.10 -1.48 0.12
CA ALA A 27 -23.42 -0.27 -0.34
C ALA A 27 -23.34 -0.22 -1.87
N TRP A 28 -23.02 -1.34 -2.52
CA TRP A 28 -23.01 -1.42 -3.98
C TRP A 28 -24.39 -1.17 -4.58
N GLY A 29 -25.41 -1.89 -4.10
CA GLY A 29 -26.78 -1.75 -4.57
C GLY A 29 -27.32 -0.33 -4.38
N PHE A 30 -27.12 0.24 -3.19
CA PHE A 30 -27.51 1.63 -2.92
C PHE A 30 -26.81 2.61 -3.88
N THR A 31 -25.51 2.45 -4.10
CA THR A 31 -24.75 3.32 -5.00
C THR A 31 -25.17 3.14 -6.46
N SER A 32 -25.47 1.91 -6.90
CA SER A 32 -25.99 1.63 -8.24
C SER A 32 -27.34 2.32 -8.47
N LEU A 33 -28.26 2.23 -7.51
CA LEU A 33 -29.55 2.91 -7.58
C LEU A 33 -29.41 4.44 -7.64
N VAL A 34 -28.59 5.03 -6.75
CA VAL A 34 -28.36 6.48 -6.74
C VAL A 34 -27.67 6.97 -8.01
N THR A 35 -26.83 6.15 -8.63
CA THR A 35 -26.12 6.50 -9.86
C THR A 35 -26.83 6.06 -11.14
N ASN A 36 -28.07 5.56 -11.05
CA ASN A 36 -28.83 5.00 -12.19
C ASN A 36 -28.01 3.95 -12.99
N GLY A 37 -27.25 3.11 -12.30
CA GLY A 37 -26.41 2.08 -12.91
C GLY A 37 -25.12 2.58 -13.57
N LEU A 38 -24.78 3.87 -13.47
CA LEU A 38 -23.52 4.39 -14.01
C LEU A 38 -22.30 3.79 -13.30
N ILE A 39 -22.42 3.42 -12.03
CA ILE A 39 -21.34 2.70 -11.34
C ILE A 39 -21.13 1.30 -11.92
N ASP A 40 -22.20 0.59 -12.26
CA ASP A 40 -22.10 -0.75 -12.86
C ASP A 40 -21.40 -0.67 -14.21
N LYS A 41 -21.80 0.30 -15.05
CA LYS A 41 -21.13 0.58 -16.34
C LYS A 41 -19.66 0.93 -16.15
N ARG A 42 -19.33 1.76 -15.15
CA ARG A 42 -17.94 2.13 -14.84
C ARG A 42 -17.06 0.93 -14.51
N TYR A 43 -17.57 -0.03 -13.73
CA TYR A 43 -16.84 -1.24 -13.34
C TYR A 43 -16.91 -2.36 -14.38
N ALA A 44 -17.87 -2.29 -15.31
CA ALA A 44 -17.93 -3.11 -16.52
C ALA A 44 -17.04 -2.59 -17.67
N ASN A 45 -16.30 -1.47 -17.46
CA ASN A 45 -15.54 -0.76 -18.50
C ASN A 45 -16.39 -0.31 -19.69
N GLU A 46 -17.64 0.06 -19.43
CA GLU A 46 -18.54 0.63 -20.41
C GLU A 46 -18.58 2.15 -20.32
N ASP A 47 -18.91 2.83 -21.42
CA ASP A 47 -19.27 4.24 -21.40
C ASP A 47 -20.68 4.46 -20.84
N ALA A 48 -21.09 5.72 -20.69
CA ALA A 48 -22.43 6.04 -20.17
C ALA A 48 -23.57 5.46 -21.05
N ALA A 49 -23.29 5.18 -22.33
CA ALA A 49 -24.22 4.58 -23.28
C ALA A 49 -24.20 3.03 -23.25
N GLY A 50 -23.32 2.39 -22.48
CA GLY A 50 -23.20 0.92 -22.39
C GLY A 50 -22.30 0.29 -23.45
N ARG A 51 -21.47 1.09 -24.14
CA ARG A 51 -20.49 0.57 -25.11
C ARG A 51 -19.22 0.19 -24.37
N ALA A 52 -18.72 -1.01 -24.62
CA ALA A 52 -17.42 -1.44 -24.09
C ALA A 52 -16.31 -0.50 -24.57
N LYS A 53 -15.45 -0.05 -23.66
CA LYS A 53 -14.28 0.74 -24.00
C LYS A 53 -13.15 -0.20 -24.42
N ASP A 54 -12.49 0.13 -25.52
CA ASP A 54 -11.32 -0.61 -26.00
C ASP A 54 -10.11 -0.48 -25.05
N ASP A 55 -10.02 0.63 -24.30
CA ASP A 55 -8.95 0.85 -23.33
C ASP A 55 -9.41 0.60 -21.88
N LEU A 56 -8.94 -0.51 -21.32
CA LEU A 56 -9.09 -0.88 -19.91
C LEU A 56 -8.22 -0.04 -18.96
N SER A 57 -7.15 0.58 -19.47
CA SER A 57 -6.16 1.28 -18.64
C SER A 57 -6.59 2.68 -18.23
N THR A 58 -7.73 3.18 -18.72
CA THR A 58 -8.22 4.55 -18.49
C THR A 58 -7.21 5.63 -18.93
N GLY A 59 -6.45 5.38 -19.99
CA GLY A 59 -5.38 6.26 -20.52
C GLY A 59 -4.06 6.18 -19.77
N ARG A 60 -3.90 5.27 -18.79
CA ARG A 60 -2.65 5.17 -17.99
C ARG A 60 -1.47 4.61 -18.77
N THR A 61 -1.72 3.75 -19.74
CA THR A 61 -0.67 3.17 -20.59
C THR A 61 0.06 4.25 -21.38
N GLU A 62 -0.68 5.17 -22.00
CA GLU A 62 -0.14 6.29 -22.76
C GLU A 62 0.68 7.24 -21.87
N LEU A 63 0.18 7.54 -20.66
CA LEU A 63 0.93 8.37 -19.71
C LEU A 63 2.26 7.73 -19.31
N ILE A 64 2.26 6.42 -19.04
CA ILE A 64 3.47 5.67 -18.65
C ILE A 64 4.44 5.57 -19.84
N SER A 65 3.97 5.38 -21.07
CA SER A 65 4.85 5.25 -22.23
C SER A 65 5.64 6.54 -22.49
N ILE A 66 5.00 7.70 -22.37
CA ILE A 66 5.67 9.01 -22.54
C ILE A 66 6.72 9.23 -21.46
N GLU A 67 6.43 8.84 -20.22
CA GLU A 67 7.37 8.95 -19.11
C GLU A 67 8.56 7.99 -19.29
N LEU A 68 8.30 6.77 -19.77
CA LEU A 68 9.36 5.82 -20.06
C LEU A 68 10.22 6.28 -21.24
N GLU A 69 9.63 6.92 -22.24
CA GLU A 69 10.35 7.54 -23.35
C GLU A 69 11.27 8.66 -22.85
N ALA A 70 10.77 9.55 -21.99
CA ALA A 70 11.58 10.59 -21.35
C ALA A 70 12.77 10.00 -20.56
N PHE A 71 12.56 8.86 -19.90
CA PHE A 71 13.63 8.11 -19.24
C PHE A 71 14.65 7.56 -20.24
N PHE A 72 14.20 6.95 -21.35
CA PHE A 72 15.12 6.41 -22.37
C PHE A 72 15.93 7.50 -23.08
N GLU A 73 15.36 8.69 -23.27
CA GLU A 73 16.09 9.83 -23.82
C GLU A 73 17.12 10.38 -22.82
N ASN A 74 16.82 10.36 -21.51
CA ASN A 74 17.67 10.92 -20.46
C ASN A 74 17.91 9.94 -19.29
N PRO A 75 18.55 8.78 -19.51
CA PRO A 75 18.56 7.68 -18.55
C PRO A 75 19.42 7.94 -17.31
N ILE A 76 20.37 8.88 -17.38
CA ILE A 76 21.30 9.16 -16.27
C ILE A 76 20.70 10.20 -15.32
N ALA A 77 20.52 11.43 -15.80
CA ALA A 77 20.07 12.56 -14.98
C ALA A 77 18.54 12.72 -14.93
N GLY A 78 17.81 12.10 -15.86
CA GLY A 78 16.40 12.38 -16.08
C GLY A 78 16.16 13.75 -16.73
N ILE A 79 14.89 14.08 -16.93
CA ILE A 79 14.47 15.36 -17.51
C ILE A 79 14.34 16.50 -16.49
N GLY A 80 14.55 16.21 -15.20
CA GLY A 80 14.44 17.17 -14.10
C GLY A 80 13.09 17.13 -13.37
N ALA A 81 13.11 17.46 -12.08
CA ALA A 81 11.94 17.41 -11.22
C ALA A 81 10.81 18.34 -11.70
N GLY A 82 9.59 17.79 -11.80
CA GLY A 82 8.41 18.51 -12.28
C GLY A 82 8.38 18.84 -13.77
N GLN A 83 9.35 18.34 -14.58
CA GLN A 83 9.41 18.61 -16.03
C GLN A 83 8.52 17.70 -16.88
N VAL A 84 8.05 16.57 -16.34
CA VAL A 84 7.21 15.60 -17.08
C VAL A 84 5.97 16.22 -17.71
N LYS A 85 5.32 17.18 -17.02
CA LYS A 85 4.14 17.87 -17.55
C LYS A 85 4.45 18.73 -18.79
N TYR A 86 5.64 19.33 -18.85
CA TYR A 86 6.08 20.15 -19.98
C TYR A 86 6.57 19.27 -21.13
N TYR A 87 7.29 18.18 -20.81
CA TYR A 87 7.71 17.18 -21.77
C TYR A 87 6.51 16.59 -22.52
N ARG A 88 5.45 16.22 -21.78
CA ARG A 88 4.19 15.73 -22.36
C ARG A 88 3.46 16.77 -23.21
N ALA A 89 3.37 18.00 -22.71
CA ALA A 89 2.76 19.10 -23.47
C ALA A 89 3.45 19.33 -24.83
N LYS A 90 4.77 19.10 -24.91
CA LYS A 90 5.55 19.21 -26.14
C LYS A 90 5.35 18.02 -27.11
N LYS A 91 5.10 16.82 -26.59
CA LYS A 91 4.91 15.58 -27.38
C LYS A 91 3.48 15.45 -27.91
N ASP A 92 2.49 15.56 -27.03
CA ASP A 92 1.10 15.21 -27.34
C ASP A 92 0.14 16.41 -27.31
N GLY A 93 0.65 17.61 -27.00
CA GLY A 93 -0.17 18.83 -26.89
C GLY A 93 -1.11 18.86 -25.69
N ILE A 94 -1.12 17.82 -24.84
CA ILE A 94 -2.02 17.67 -23.69
C ILE A 94 -1.25 17.91 -22.39
N ILE A 95 -1.71 18.90 -21.60
CA ILE A 95 -1.19 19.15 -20.25
C ILE A 95 -1.96 18.24 -19.28
N ALA A 96 -1.48 17.02 -19.09
CA ALA A 96 -2.00 16.08 -18.09
C ALA A 96 -0.90 15.69 -17.09
N ALA A 97 -1.22 15.70 -15.79
CA ALA A 97 -0.30 15.25 -14.76
C ALA A 97 -0.13 13.73 -14.80
N SER A 98 1.08 13.25 -14.52
CA SER A 98 1.30 11.83 -14.27
C SER A 98 0.50 11.39 -13.04
N HIS A 99 -0.16 10.23 -13.14
CA HIS A 99 -0.83 9.59 -12.02
C HIS A 99 -0.02 8.42 -11.43
N ASN A 100 1.22 8.23 -11.86
CA ASN A 100 2.09 7.16 -11.37
C ASN A 100 3.43 7.72 -10.87
N GLU A 101 3.67 7.61 -9.56
CA GLU A 101 4.91 8.09 -8.94
C GLU A 101 6.15 7.32 -9.40
N THR A 102 5.98 6.04 -9.77
CA THR A 102 7.10 5.17 -10.15
C THR A 102 7.71 5.62 -11.49
N SER A 103 6.87 5.82 -12.50
CA SER A 103 7.31 6.27 -13.82
C SER A 103 7.68 7.77 -13.83
N ARG A 104 7.03 8.59 -12.99
CA ARG A 104 7.46 9.98 -12.74
C ARG A 104 8.85 10.05 -12.13
N LEU A 105 9.12 9.26 -11.09
CA LEU A 105 10.43 9.23 -10.44
C LEU A 105 11.53 8.79 -11.42
N LEU A 106 11.21 7.80 -12.27
CA LEU A 106 12.12 7.31 -13.31
C LEU A 106 12.45 8.38 -14.35
N SER A 107 11.42 9.00 -14.92
CA SER A 107 11.57 10.02 -15.97
C SER A 107 12.27 11.28 -15.46
N GLU A 108 11.90 11.78 -14.29
CA GLU A 108 12.45 13.03 -13.74
C GLU A 108 13.89 12.88 -13.23
N HIS A 109 14.27 11.71 -12.71
CA HIS A 109 15.56 11.52 -12.01
C HIS A 109 16.47 10.47 -12.64
N GLY A 110 16.07 9.80 -13.72
CA GLY A 110 16.89 8.81 -14.42
C GLY A 110 17.36 7.67 -13.51
N ALA A 111 18.66 7.41 -13.52
CA ALA A 111 19.31 6.36 -12.75
C ALA A 111 19.20 6.58 -11.23
N ILE A 112 19.14 7.84 -10.77
CA ILE A 112 18.90 8.17 -9.36
C ILE A 112 17.48 7.74 -8.97
N GLY A 113 16.52 7.86 -9.88
CA GLY A 113 15.16 7.36 -9.69
C GLY A 113 15.13 5.84 -9.50
N ILE A 114 15.87 5.08 -10.33
CA ILE A 114 16.04 3.63 -10.16
C ILE A 114 16.63 3.30 -8.79
N PHE A 115 17.73 3.95 -8.44
CA PHE A 115 18.39 3.73 -7.15
C PHE A 115 17.44 3.99 -5.98
N SER A 116 16.63 5.05 -6.05
CA SER A 116 15.62 5.38 -5.04
C SER A 116 14.55 4.29 -4.91
N LEU A 117 14.08 3.72 -6.02
CA LEU A 117 13.14 2.59 -6.01
C LEU A 117 13.76 1.34 -5.38
N LEU A 118 15.03 1.05 -5.67
CA LEU A 118 15.76 -0.06 -5.05
C LEU A 118 15.84 0.13 -3.54
N VAL A 119 16.20 1.33 -3.08
CA VAL A 119 16.23 1.64 -1.63
C VAL A 119 14.86 1.47 -1.01
N LEU A 120 13.79 1.94 -1.65
CA LEU A 120 12.43 1.82 -1.13
C LEU A 120 12.00 0.35 -0.99
N ILE A 121 12.34 -0.51 -1.95
CA ILE A 121 11.98 -1.94 -1.93
C ILE A 121 12.87 -2.73 -0.98
N PHE A 122 14.19 -2.54 -1.02
CA PHE A 122 15.14 -3.39 -0.32
C PHE A 122 15.33 -3.03 1.15
N THR A 123 15.31 -1.74 1.51
CA THR A 123 15.44 -1.29 2.91
C THR A 123 14.53 -2.06 3.88
N PRO A 124 13.20 -2.16 3.66
CA PRO A 124 12.31 -2.85 4.59
C PRO A 124 12.56 -4.35 4.59
N LEU A 125 12.90 -4.94 3.44
CA LEU A 125 13.21 -6.36 3.35
C LEU A 125 14.48 -6.71 4.14
N PHE A 126 15.54 -5.93 4.01
CA PHE A 126 16.75 -6.11 4.81
C PHE A 126 16.48 -5.87 6.29
N PHE A 127 15.74 -4.82 6.64
CA PHE A 127 15.36 -4.53 8.02
C PHE A 127 14.64 -5.73 8.68
N ARG A 128 13.74 -6.38 7.94
CA ARG A 128 12.99 -7.57 8.39
C ARG A 128 13.86 -8.80 8.64
N LEU A 129 15.00 -8.94 7.94
CA LEU A 129 15.92 -10.05 8.16
C LEU A 129 16.57 -9.96 9.55
N PHE A 130 16.94 -8.76 9.98
CA PHE A 130 17.59 -8.51 11.28
C PHE A 130 16.59 -8.29 12.42
N HIS A 131 15.40 -7.74 12.14
CA HIS A 131 14.42 -7.36 13.15
C HIS A 131 13.04 -7.96 12.88
N ARG A 132 12.65 -8.94 13.70
CA ARG A 132 11.35 -9.64 13.59
C ARG A 132 10.31 -9.22 14.62
N GLY A 133 10.56 -8.14 15.37
CA GLY A 133 9.67 -7.67 16.44
C GLY A 133 8.33 -7.10 15.95
N ASN A 134 8.25 -6.57 14.73
CA ASN A 134 7.02 -6.01 14.18
C ASN A 134 6.15 -7.10 13.53
N ILE A 135 5.07 -7.50 14.19
CA ILE A 135 4.14 -8.53 13.67
C ILE A 135 3.42 -8.03 12.41
N TYR A 136 3.15 -6.73 12.31
CA TYR A 136 2.38 -6.10 11.22
C TYR A 136 3.23 -5.69 10.02
N PHE A 137 4.53 -5.97 10.03
CA PHE A 137 5.47 -5.57 8.97
C PHE A 137 4.95 -5.82 7.55
N TYR A 138 4.55 -7.07 7.24
CA TYR A 138 4.10 -7.42 5.89
C TYR A 138 2.75 -6.79 5.54
N ALA A 139 1.86 -6.62 6.52
CA ALA A 139 0.59 -5.95 6.29
C ALA A 139 0.82 -4.48 5.90
N PHE A 140 1.69 -3.77 6.60
CA PHE A 140 2.05 -2.40 6.28
C PHE A 140 2.82 -2.28 4.96
N LEU A 141 3.72 -3.22 4.65
CA LEU A 141 4.46 -3.22 3.39
C LEU A 141 3.55 -3.47 2.18
N ILE A 142 2.63 -4.43 2.27
CA ILE A 142 1.63 -4.69 1.22
C ILE A 142 0.73 -3.47 1.02
N PHE A 143 0.28 -2.85 2.11
CA PHE A 143 -0.55 -1.65 2.05
C PHE A 143 0.20 -0.48 1.39
N TRP A 144 1.49 -0.31 1.70
CA TRP A 144 2.34 0.69 1.06
C TRP A 144 2.45 0.47 -0.46
N ILE A 145 2.76 -0.77 -0.90
CA ILE A 145 2.85 -1.11 -2.34
C ILE A 145 1.52 -0.83 -3.05
N ALA A 146 0.39 -1.24 -2.44
CA ALA A 146 -0.93 -1.04 -3.02
C ALA A 146 -1.25 0.45 -3.16
N THR A 147 -0.92 1.26 -2.16
CA THR A 147 -1.28 2.69 -2.14
C THR A 147 -0.46 3.49 -3.15
N ILE A 148 0.86 3.27 -3.23
CA ILE A 148 1.70 3.95 -4.23
C ILE A 148 1.24 3.65 -5.66
N ASN A 149 0.95 2.37 -5.96
CA ASN A 149 0.56 1.97 -7.32
C ASN A 149 -0.86 2.40 -7.70
N HIS A 150 -1.78 2.48 -6.74
CA HIS A 150 -3.18 2.82 -7.03
C HIS A 150 -3.48 4.32 -6.95
N SER A 151 -2.82 5.06 -6.06
CA SER A 151 -3.17 6.45 -5.73
C SER A 151 -1.97 7.36 -5.50
N ALA A 152 -0.76 6.97 -5.94
CA ALA A 152 0.44 7.78 -5.85
C ALA A 152 0.74 8.21 -4.39
N MET A 153 1.37 9.37 -4.18
CA MET A 153 1.62 9.97 -2.86
C MET A 153 0.55 11.01 -2.47
N ARG A 154 -0.63 10.96 -3.09
CA ARG A 154 -1.66 12.02 -3.00
C ARG A 154 -2.17 12.27 -1.57
N ILE A 155 -1.95 11.32 -0.67
CA ILE A 155 -2.11 11.44 0.79
C ILE A 155 -0.83 10.93 1.45
N ALA A 156 -0.49 11.41 2.66
CA ALA A 156 0.73 10.97 3.38
C ALA A 156 0.71 9.49 3.83
N ALA A 157 -0.38 8.76 3.56
CA ALA A 157 -0.56 7.37 3.97
C ALA A 157 0.55 6.41 3.53
N PRO A 158 1.06 6.42 2.28
CA PRO A 158 2.17 5.55 1.90
C PRO A 158 3.40 5.76 2.78
N ALA A 159 3.82 7.02 2.99
CA ALA A 159 4.98 7.33 3.82
C ALA A 159 4.76 6.88 5.27
N PHE A 160 3.55 7.09 5.81
CA PHE A 160 3.18 6.64 7.15
C PHE A 160 3.28 5.12 7.31
N PHE A 161 2.62 4.35 6.43
CA PHE A 161 2.64 2.89 6.52
C PHE A 161 4.02 2.30 6.25
N TYR A 162 4.80 2.93 5.37
CA TYR A 162 6.20 2.56 5.16
C TYR A 162 7.03 2.72 6.46
N GLY A 163 6.89 3.84 7.15
CA GLY A 163 7.54 4.07 8.45
C GLY A 163 7.08 3.07 9.51
N MET A 164 5.78 2.76 9.56
CA MET A 164 5.22 1.75 10.47
C MET A 164 5.74 0.34 10.18
N ALA A 165 6.06 0.01 8.93
CA ALA A 165 6.71 -1.26 8.60
C ALA A 165 8.10 -1.33 9.26
N LEU A 166 8.87 -0.24 9.23
CA LEU A 166 10.24 -0.17 9.78
C LEU A 166 10.31 0.02 11.31
N LEU A 167 9.17 -0.03 12.01
CA LEU A 167 9.14 0.17 13.46
C LEU A 167 9.88 -0.93 14.22
N TYR A 168 10.86 -0.55 15.03
CA TYR A 168 11.60 -1.48 15.89
C TYR A 168 10.96 -1.62 17.28
N VAL A 169 10.29 -2.75 17.52
CA VAL A 169 9.71 -3.07 18.82
C VAL A 169 10.74 -3.79 19.69
N ARG A 170 11.16 -3.17 20.79
CA ARG A 170 12.02 -3.82 21.81
C ARG A 170 11.16 -4.39 22.93
N PRO A 171 11.33 -5.67 23.31
CA PRO A 171 10.68 -6.20 24.50
C PRO A 171 11.27 -5.52 25.75
N VAL A 172 10.40 -4.99 26.60
CA VAL A 172 10.80 -4.42 27.90
C VAL A 172 11.23 -5.57 28.82
N LYS A 173 12.48 -5.56 29.27
CA LYS A 173 12.96 -6.50 30.30
C LYS A 173 12.40 -6.06 31.65
N ILE A 174 11.31 -6.70 32.10
CA ILE A 174 10.79 -6.49 33.46
C ILE A 174 11.75 -7.21 34.43
N LYS A 175 12.49 -6.45 35.26
CA LYS A 175 13.22 -7.03 36.39
C LYS A 175 12.21 -7.57 37.39
N LYS A 176 12.07 -8.89 37.51
CA LYS A 176 11.38 -9.50 38.66
C LYS A 176 12.15 -9.10 39.92
N LYS A 177 11.53 -8.27 40.77
CA LYS A 177 12.00 -8.04 42.13
C LYS A 177 11.72 -9.33 42.90
N ILE A 178 12.75 -10.17 43.08
CA ILE A 178 12.66 -11.35 43.93
C ILE A 178 12.51 -10.82 45.35
N SER A 179 11.31 -10.85 45.91
CA SER A 179 11.06 -10.64 47.33
C SER A 179 11.55 -11.88 48.08
N THR A 180 12.79 -11.84 48.55
CA THR A 180 13.26 -12.74 49.60
C THR A 180 12.52 -12.38 50.89
N VAL A 181 11.38 -13.03 51.13
CA VAL A 181 10.77 -13.06 52.46
C VAL A 181 11.56 -14.10 53.26
N ASN A 182 12.40 -13.65 54.18
CA ASN A 182 13.13 -14.51 55.11
C ASN A 182 12.14 -15.28 55.98
N SER A 183 12.25 -16.60 55.99
CA SER A 183 11.45 -17.52 56.81
C SER A 183 12.12 -17.86 58.15
N THR A 184 12.77 -16.91 58.82
CA THR A 184 13.57 -17.17 60.04
C THR A 184 12.88 -16.81 61.36
N ASP A 185 11.63 -16.36 61.37
CA ASP A 185 10.98 -15.93 62.63
C ASP A 185 10.16 -17.04 63.33
N ASN A 186 10.06 -18.25 62.77
CA ASN A 186 9.29 -19.35 63.38
C ASN A 186 10.15 -20.44 64.07
N ALA A 187 11.45 -20.23 64.25
CA ALA A 187 12.33 -21.20 64.92
C ALA A 187 12.66 -20.88 66.39
N LEU A 188 12.05 -19.85 66.98
CA LEU A 188 12.30 -19.42 68.37
C LEU A 188 11.08 -19.51 69.32
N LEU A 189 10.01 -20.22 68.93
CA LEU A 189 8.84 -20.47 69.78
C LEU A 189 8.41 -21.95 69.79
N ALA A 190 9.36 -22.86 69.99
CA ALA A 190 9.09 -24.26 70.34
C ALA A 190 9.89 -24.66 71.57
#